data_AF-A0A498QC80-F1
#
_entry.id   AF-A0A498QC80-F1
#
_cell.length_a   1.000
_cell.length_b   1.000
_cell.length_c   1.000
_cell.angle_alpha   90.00
_cell.angle_beta   90.00
_cell.angle_gamma   90.00
#
_symmetry.space_group_name_H-M   'P 1'
#
loop_
_entity.id
_entity.type
_entity.pdbx_description
1 polymer ?
#
loop_
_entity_poly.entity_id
_entity_poly.type
_entity_poly.pdbx_seq_one_letter_code
_entity_poly.pdbx_strand_id
1 'polypeptide(L)'
;MSFLLAEPQRVTAATDLAGIGSTIGAANTAAEAATTGVIPAALDELSAALASLFSAHGQAYQALGAQAARFHDQFVQALNAGANLYAGSPLQQLSKAAQLNFNTNLVNNELGFDRWLVTNEVGLEQPFFGADSALNGVINRGFNVGNLLVGTGEQALNTVVGALVPANFTSSLLTGSGAQVFNGGQIGGLADAFDQSLMVAADLAGLVTSRYDRARSVRLR
;
A
#
# COMPACT_ATOMS: atom_id res chain seq x y z
N MET A 1 -30.22 19.59 29.13
CA MET A 1 -29.08 19.54 28.20
C MET A 1 -28.35 18.23 28.48
N SER A 2 -28.27 17.32 27.52
CA SER A 2 -27.49 16.08 27.69
C SER A 2 -26.01 16.40 27.51
N PHE A 3 -25.24 16.19 28.56
CA PHE A 3 -23.79 16.11 28.44
C PHE A 3 -23.47 14.86 27.62
N LEU A 4 -22.98 15.04 26.40
CA LEU A 4 -22.22 14.02 25.69
C LEU A 4 -20.94 13.80 26.52
N LEU A 5 -21.03 12.93 27.52
CA LEU A 5 -19.87 12.22 28.05
C LEU A 5 -19.23 11.57 26.82
N ALA A 6 -17.91 11.74 26.62
CA ALA A 6 -17.20 11.05 25.55
C ALA A 6 -17.67 9.60 25.50
N GLU A 7 -18.37 9.27 24.42
CA GLU A 7 -19.19 8.07 24.36
C GLU A 7 -18.25 6.88 24.60
N PRO A 8 -18.48 6.04 25.64
CA PRO A 8 -17.55 4.98 26.04
C PRO A 8 -17.08 4.13 24.85
N GLN A 9 -17.95 4.01 23.85
CA GLN A 9 -17.74 3.37 22.56
C GLN A 9 -16.47 3.84 21.81
N ARG A 10 -16.07 5.14 21.88
CA ARG A 10 -14.87 5.64 21.18
C ARG A 10 -13.56 5.20 21.85
N VAL A 11 -13.55 5.10 23.18
CA VAL A 11 -12.40 4.58 23.95
C VAL A 11 -12.27 3.08 23.74
N THR A 12 -13.39 2.36 23.68
CA THR A 12 -13.43 0.95 23.30
C THR A 12 -12.88 0.75 21.88
N ALA A 13 -13.30 1.56 20.91
CA ALA A 13 -12.81 1.46 19.53
C ALA A 13 -11.29 1.66 19.42
N ALA A 14 -10.71 2.62 20.14
CA ALA A 14 -9.25 2.80 20.15
C ALA A 14 -8.50 1.61 20.77
N THR A 15 -9.10 0.98 21.79
CA THR A 15 -8.57 -0.22 22.43
C THR A 15 -8.64 -1.43 21.50
N ASP A 16 -9.76 -1.61 20.82
CA ASP A 16 -9.97 -2.70 19.85
C ASP A 16 -9.00 -2.59 18.69
N LEU A 17 -8.82 -1.37 18.15
CA LEU A 17 -7.85 -1.08 17.10
C LEU A 17 -6.43 -1.43 17.52
N ALA A 18 -6.01 -1.02 18.73
CA ALA A 18 -4.70 -1.40 19.26
C ALA A 18 -4.53 -2.93 19.38
N GLY A 19 -5.60 -3.64 19.78
CA GLY A 19 -5.60 -5.11 19.83
C GLY A 19 -5.46 -5.77 18.45
N ILE A 20 -6.12 -5.22 17.43
CA ILE A 20 -5.97 -5.63 16.02
C ILE A 20 -4.53 -5.39 15.57
N GLY A 21 -3.97 -4.20 15.81
CA GLY A 21 -2.59 -3.87 15.47
C GLY A 21 -1.58 -4.84 16.11
N SER A 22 -1.78 -5.18 17.38
CA SER A 22 -0.96 -6.17 18.09
C SER A 22 -1.06 -7.58 17.47
N THR A 23 -2.27 -8.01 17.10
CA THR A 23 -2.50 -9.32 16.47
C THR A 23 -1.82 -9.41 15.11
N ILE A 24 -1.94 -8.35 14.29
CA ILE A 24 -1.28 -8.26 12.98
C ILE A 24 0.24 -8.25 13.15
N GLY A 25 0.76 -7.48 14.12
CA GLY A 25 2.19 -7.45 14.44
C GLY A 25 2.74 -8.83 14.79
N ALA A 26 2.04 -9.58 15.65
CA ALA A 26 2.43 -10.93 16.02
C ALA A 26 2.43 -11.89 14.81
N ALA A 27 1.43 -11.78 13.92
CA ALA A 27 1.37 -12.57 12.70
C ALA A 27 2.53 -12.25 11.75
N ASN A 28 2.87 -10.96 11.59
CA ASN A 28 4.00 -10.53 10.75
C ASN A 28 5.33 -11.07 11.27
N THR A 29 5.58 -10.98 12.58
CA THR A 29 6.78 -11.54 13.22
C THR A 29 6.84 -13.06 13.07
N ALA A 30 5.71 -13.76 13.23
CA ALA A 30 5.67 -15.21 13.08
C ALA A 30 6.02 -15.67 11.65
N ALA A 31 5.67 -14.87 10.64
CA ALA A 31 5.95 -15.17 9.23
C ALA A 31 7.37 -14.78 8.77
N GLU A 32 8.07 -13.93 9.52
CA GLU A 32 9.32 -13.27 9.09
C GLU A 32 10.39 -14.25 8.62
N ALA A 33 10.75 -15.24 9.43
CA ALA A 33 11.82 -16.17 9.09
C ALA A 33 11.48 -17.01 7.84
N ALA A 34 10.20 -17.40 7.70
CA ALA A 34 9.75 -18.24 6.59
C ALA A 34 9.72 -17.50 5.25
N THR A 35 9.48 -16.18 5.27
CA THR A 35 9.38 -15.36 4.05
C THR A 35 10.67 -14.66 3.67
N THR A 36 11.57 -14.43 4.62
CA THR A 36 12.86 -13.74 4.38
C THR A 36 14.05 -14.70 4.23
N GLY A 37 13.90 -15.95 4.68
CA GLY A 37 14.94 -16.99 4.64
C GLY A 37 14.71 -18.05 3.56
N VAL A 38 14.19 -17.66 2.38
CA VAL A 38 13.88 -18.63 1.31
C VAL A 38 15.16 -19.23 0.76
N ILE A 39 15.23 -20.57 0.74
CA ILE A 39 16.39 -21.33 0.27
C ILE A 39 16.16 -21.75 -1.19
N PRO A 40 17.21 -21.77 -2.05
CA PRO A 40 17.11 -22.25 -3.42
C PRO A 40 16.58 -23.69 -3.49
N ALA A 41 15.64 -23.95 -4.42
CA ALA A 41 15.07 -25.29 -4.63
C ALA A 41 16.08 -26.27 -5.26
N ALA A 42 17.07 -25.75 -5.98
CA ALA A 42 18.18 -26.48 -6.58
C ALA A 42 19.45 -25.60 -6.65
N LEU A 43 20.57 -26.19 -7.07
CA LEU A 43 21.90 -25.55 -7.10
C LEU A 43 22.15 -24.69 -8.34
N ASP A 44 21.14 -24.45 -9.17
CA ASP A 44 21.25 -23.62 -10.35
C ASP A 44 21.02 -22.13 -10.04
N GLU A 45 21.55 -21.28 -10.91
CA GLU A 45 21.49 -19.82 -10.77
C GLU A 45 20.05 -19.28 -10.77
N LEU A 46 19.12 -19.93 -11.49
CA LEU A 46 17.72 -19.50 -11.54
C LEU A 46 17.01 -19.78 -10.21
N SER A 47 17.21 -20.96 -9.63
CA SER A 47 16.72 -21.29 -8.28
C SER A 47 17.29 -20.34 -7.23
N ALA A 48 18.57 -19.99 -7.33
CA ALA A 48 19.20 -19.01 -6.44
C ALA A 48 18.61 -17.60 -6.60
N ALA A 49 18.42 -17.15 -7.84
CA ALA A 49 17.82 -15.84 -8.13
C ALA A 49 16.37 -15.75 -7.65
N LEU A 50 15.57 -16.80 -7.85
CA LEU A 50 14.18 -16.86 -7.37
C LEU A 50 14.10 -16.85 -5.83
N ALA A 51 14.93 -17.64 -5.15
CA ALA A 51 14.99 -17.62 -3.69
C ALA A 51 15.40 -16.24 -3.15
N SER A 52 16.36 -15.58 -3.81
CA SER A 52 16.76 -14.21 -3.48
C SER A 52 15.62 -13.21 -3.72
N LEU A 53 14.88 -13.32 -4.83
CA LEU A 53 13.74 -12.47 -5.14
C LEU A 53 12.63 -12.59 -4.09
N PHE A 54 12.25 -13.82 -3.72
CA PHE A 54 11.23 -14.02 -2.69
C PHE A 54 11.69 -13.55 -1.31
N SER A 55 12.96 -13.76 -0.97
CA SER A 55 13.53 -13.26 0.29
C SER A 55 13.53 -11.73 0.34
N ALA A 56 13.89 -11.06 -0.75
CA ALA A 56 13.84 -9.59 -0.88
C ALA A 56 12.39 -9.07 -0.79
N HIS A 57 11.44 -9.76 -1.42
CA HIS A 57 10.02 -9.44 -1.28
C HIS A 57 9.53 -9.60 0.17
N GLY A 58 9.92 -10.67 0.86
CA GLY A 58 9.63 -10.86 2.29
C GLY A 58 10.20 -9.74 3.16
N GLN A 59 11.41 -9.27 2.86
CA GLN A 59 12.04 -8.15 3.58
C GLN A 59 11.28 -6.84 3.33
N ALA A 60 10.88 -6.57 2.09
CA ALA A 60 10.05 -5.42 1.74
C ALA A 60 8.69 -5.47 2.46
N TYR A 61 8.07 -6.66 2.55
CA TYR A 61 6.84 -6.87 3.31
C TYR A 61 7.01 -6.58 4.81
N GLN A 62 8.10 -7.02 5.44
CA GLN A 62 8.37 -6.72 6.85
C GLN A 62 8.58 -5.22 7.08
N ALA A 63 9.30 -4.56 6.17
CA ALA A 63 9.49 -3.13 6.22
C ALA A 63 8.15 -2.37 6.06
N LEU A 64 7.26 -2.87 5.20
CA LEU A 64 5.90 -2.36 4.99
C LEU A 64 5.06 -2.52 6.26
N GLY A 65 5.10 -3.72 6.87
CA GLY A 65 4.43 -4.00 8.13
C GLY A 65 4.88 -3.05 9.26
N ALA A 66 6.17 -2.75 9.35
CA ALA A 66 6.70 -1.80 10.33
C ALA A 66 6.22 -0.36 10.07
N GLN A 67 6.15 0.07 8.80
CA GLN A 67 5.65 1.39 8.45
C GLN A 67 4.14 1.52 8.69
N ALA A 68 3.37 0.49 8.33
CA ALA A 68 1.94 0.39 8.61
C ALA A 68 1.65 0.42 10.12
N ALA A 69 2.47 -0.26 10.94
CA ALA A 69 2.34 -0.23 12.38
C ALA A 69 2.54 1.18 12.96
N ARG A 70 3.54 1.93 12.48
CA ARG A 70 3.76 3.33 12.89
C ARG A 70 2.58 4.23 12.51
N PHE A 71 2.07 4.09 11.29
CA PHE A 71 0.88 4.79 10.83
C PHE A 71 -0.31 4.49 11.75
N HIS A 72 -0.53 3.20 12.04
CA HIS A 72 -1.61 2.74 12.92
C HIS A 72 -1.49 3.30 14.33
N ASP A 73 -0.29 3.30 14.93
CA ASP A 73 -0.05 3.86 16.26
C ASP A 73 -0.38 5.35 16.31
N GLN A 74 0.05 6.11 15.30
CA GLN A 74 -0.27 7.53 15.18
C GLN A 74 -1.77 7.76 15.04
N PHE A 75 -2.47 6.91 14.29
CA PHE A 75 -3.92 6.95 14.14
C PHE A 75 -4.64 6.69 15.47
N VAL A 76 -4.26 5.64 16.21
CA VAL A 76 -4.86 5.30 17.51
C VAL A 76 -4.59 6.41 18.54
N GLN A 77 -3.38 6.98 18.55
CA GLN A 77 -3.05 8.13 19.41
C GLN A 77 -3.92 9.35 19.09
N ALA A 78 -4.08 9.67 17.81
CA ALA A 78 -4.89 10.80 17.37
C ALA A 78 -6.39 10.58 17.68
N LEU A 79 -6.88 9.35 17.56
CA LEU A 79 -8.26 8.97 17.93
C LEU A 79 -8.51 9.14 19.44
N ASN A 80 -7.57 8.72 20.28
CA ASN A 80 -7.62 8.90 21.74
C ASN A 80 -7.58 10.38 22.14
N ALA A 81 -6.70 11.17 21.52
CA ALA A 81 -6.64 12.61 21.74
C ALA A 81 -7.96 13.29 21.35
N GLY A 82 -8.55 12.90 20.22
CA GLY A 82 -9.86 13.38 19.79
C GLY A 82 -10.98 13.03 20.78
N ALA A 83 -11.01 11.81 21.31
CA ALA A 83 -12.01 11.38 22.30
C ALA A 83 -11.98 12.23 23.59
N ASN A 84 -10.78 12.57 24.08
CA ASN A 84 -10.61 13.38 25.29
C ASN A 84 -11.10 14.83 25.13
N LEU A 85 -11.11 15.37 23.90
CA LEU A 85 -11.57 16.73 23.62
C LEU A 85 -13.11 16.85 23.60
N TYR A 86 -13.84 15.75 23.39
CA TYR A 86 -15.30 15.72 23.54
C TYR A 86 -15.75 15.48 24.98
N ALA A 87 -14.88 14.93 25.85
CA ALA A 87 -15.16 14.71 27.26
C ALA A 87 -15.21 16.02 28.09
N GLY A 88 -14.66 17.12 27.55
CA GLY A 88 -14.59 18.40 28.24
C GLY A 88 -14.97 19.59 27.35
N SER A 89 -16.15 20.17 27.59
CA SER A 89 -16.60 21.53 27.22
C SER A 89 -17.50 21.71 25.97
N PRO A 90 -18.48 22.65 25.99
CA PRO A 90 -19.40 22.95 24.88
C PRO A 90 -18.79 23.81 23.75
N LEU A 91 -17.47 23.82 23.59
CA LEU A 91 -16.78 24.72 22.66
C LEU A 91 -16.68 24.11 21.26
N GLN A 92 -17.74 24.24 20.46
CA GLN A 92 -17.81 23.77 19.06
C GLN A 92 -16.63 24.26 18.18
N GLN A 93 -16.03 25.42 18.51
CA GLN A 93 -14.84 25.93 17.81
C GLN A 93 -13.55 25.18 18.19
N LEU A 94 -13.39 24.74 19.45
CA LEU A 94 -12.23 23.94 19.88
C LEU A 94 -12.30 22.53 19.29
N SER A 95 -13.49 21.92 19.20
CA SER A 95 -13.67 20.63 18.53
C SER A 95 -13.37 20.69 17.03
N LYS A 96 -13.66 21.83 16.36
CA LYS A 96 -13.38 21.99 14.93
C LYS A 96 -11.89 22.15 14.64
N ALA A 97 -11.15 22.90 15.46
CA ALA A 97 -9.70 23.01 15.34
C ALA A 97 -9.00 21.65 15.58
N ALA A 98 -9.47 20.89 16.58
CA ALA A 98 -8.99 19.55 16.85
C ALA A 98 -9.23 18.57 15.69
N GLN A 99 -10.43 18.60 15.12
CA GLN A 99 -10.77 17.79 13.95
C GLN A 99 -9.90 18.14 12.75
N LEU A 100 -9.64 19.42 12.50
CA LEU A 100 -8.76 19.85 11.41
C LEU A 100 -7.32 19.35 11.60
N ASN A 101 -6.80 19.41 12.83
CA ASN A 101 -5.47 18.88 13.16
C ASN A 101 -5.41 17.35 13.00
N PHE A 102 -6.42 16.62 13.45
CA PHE A 102 -6.54 15.18 13.24
C PHE A 102 -6.52 14.83 11.75
N ASN A 103 -7.39 15.47 10.95
CA ASN A 103 -7.48 15.24 9.51
C ASN A 103 -6.16 15.58 8.78
N THR A 104 -5.50 16.66 9.19
CA THR A 104 -4.22 17.08 8.59
C THR A 104 -3.11 16.06 8.89
N ASN A 105 -3.04 15.57 10.13
CA ASN A 105 -2.06 14.54 10.51
C ASN A 105 -2.35 13.20 9.81
N LEU A 106 -3.62 12.81 9.70
CA LEU A 106 -4.03 11.61 8.96
C LEU A 106 -3.50 11.65 7.52
N VAL A 107 -3.86 12.69 6.77
CA VAL A 107 -3.47 12.83 5.36
C VAL A 107 -1.95 12.92 5.17
N ASN A 108 -1.24 13.60 6.08
CA ASN A 108 0.22 13.65 6.03
C ASN A 108 0.87 12.28 6.26
N ASN A 109 0.29 11.47 7.15
CA ASN A 109 0.77 10.13 7.44
C ASN A 109 0.50 9.17 6.27
N GLU A 110 -0.68 9.26 5.64
CA GLU A 110 -1.04 8.50 4.42
C GLU A 110 -0.05 8.84 3.28
N LEU A 111 0.13 10.13 2.95
CA LEU A 111 1.10 10.53 1.92
C LEU A 111 2.57 10.17 2.24
N GLY A 112 2.88 9.98 3.52
CA GLY A 112 4.15 9.44 3.98
C GLY A 112 4.27 7.94 3.72
N PHE A 113 3.21 7.19 4.04
CA PHE A 113 3.06 5.77 3.78
C PHE A 113 3.10 5.47 2.27
N ASP A 114 2.33 6.18 1.45
CA ASP A 114 2.24 6.05 0.00
C ASP A 114 3.61 6.11 -0.68
N ARG A 115 4.36 7.17 -0.36
CA ARG A 115 5.68 7.40 -0.94
C ARG A 115 6.70 6.39 -0.47
N TRP A 116 6.58 5.92 0.77
CA TRP A 116 7.40 4.83 1.27
C TRP A 116 7.11 3.54 0.49
N LEU A 117 5.83 3.22 0.27
CA LEU A 117 5.39 2.04 -0.47
C LEU A 117 5.95 2.04 -1.90
N VAL A 118 5.70 3.11 -2.66
CA VAL A 118 6.21 3.30 -4.03
C VAL A 118 7.74 3.21 -4.10
N THR A 119 8.45 3.77 -3.11
CA THR A 119 9.92 3.69 -3.07
C THR A 119 10.42 2.26 -2.90
N ASN A 120 9.75 1.45 -2.07
CA ASN A 120 10.13 0.05 -1.86
C ASN A 120 9.83 -0.80 -3.09
N GLU A 121 8.71 -0.56 -3.76
CA GLU A 121 8.32 -1.28 -4.97
C GLU A 121 9.29 -1.03 -6.12
N VAL A 122 9.67 0.22 -6.36
CA VAL A 122 10.72 0.56 -7.33
C VAL A 122 12.07 -0.05 -6.91
N GLY A 123 12.38 -0.01 -5.62
CA GLY A 123 13.58 -0.63 -5.05
C GLY A 123 13.66 -2.15 -5.24
N LEU A 124 12.53 -2.84 -5.41
CA LEU A 124 12.49 -4.27 -5.75
C LEU A 124 12.77 -4.52 -7.23
N GLU A 125 12.49 -3.59 -8.14
CA GLU A 125 12.69 -3.83 -9.58
C GLU A 125 14.16 -3.71 -9.98
N GLN A 126 14.88 -2.71 -9.46
CA GLN A 126 16.27 -2.42 -9.88
C GLN A 126 17.23 -3.59 -9.70
N PRO A 127 17.33 -4.25 -8.54
CA PRO A 127 18.35 -5.29 -8.32
C PRO A 127 18.15 -6.53 -9.20
N PHE A 128 16.91 -6.83 -9.61
CA PHE A 128 16.57 -8.06 -10.31
C PHE A 128 16.36 -7.86 -11.81
N PHE A 129 15.88 -6.68 -12.23
CA PHE A 129 15.55 -6.39 -13.64
C PHE A 129 16.39 -5.29 -14.26
N GLY A 130 17.18 -4.55 -13.45
CA GLY A 130 18.03 -3.46 -13.91
C GLY A 130 17.27 -2.25 -14.47
N ALA A 131 15.98 -2.14 -14.16
CA ALA A 131 15.09 -1.07 -14.64
C ALA A 131 13.88 -0.91 -13.72
N ASP A 132 13.36 0.32 -13.62
CA ASP A 132 12.10 0.66 -12.92
C ASP A 132 10.86 0.47 -13.82
N SER A 133 11.00 -0.38 -14.84
CA SER A 133 9.95 -0.66 -15.84
C SER A 133 10.01 -2.12 -16.25
N ALA A 134 10.28 -2.99 -15.28
CA ALA A 134 10.48 -4.41 -15.52
C ALA A 134 9.33 -4.98 -16.36
N LEU A 135 9.72 -5.76 -17.37
CA LEU A 135 8.78 -6.36 -18.32
C LEU A 135 7.89 -5.33 -19.04
N ASN A 136 8.43 -4.15 -19.40
CA ASN A 136 7.70 -3.04 -20.03
C ASN A 136 6.56 -2.45 -19.17
N GLY A 137 6.69 -2.53 -17.85
CA GLY A 137 5.73 -1.98 -16.89
C GLY A 137 4.70 -2.96 -16.36
N VAL A 138 4.78 -4.26 -16.70
CA VAL A 138 3.87 -5.27 -16.14
C VAL A 138 4.05 -5.41 -14.63
N ILE A 139 5.30 -5.33 -14.15
CA ILE A 139 5.58 -5.38 -12.71
C ILE A 139 4.99 -4.16 -12.00
N ASN A 140 5.16 -2.95 -12.55
CA ASN A 140 4.53 -1.74 -12.04
C ASN A 140 3.01 -1.83 -11.99
N ARG A 141 2.36 -2.37 -13.03
CA ARG A 141 0.91 -2.61 -12.99
C ARG A 141 0.52 -3.54 -11.84
N GLY A 142 1.30 -4.60 -11.61
CA GLY A 142 1.10 -5.52 -10.50
C GLY A 142 1.14 -4.82 -9.14
N PHE A 143 2.13 -3.96 -8.92
CA PHE A 143 2.20 -3.10 -7.72
C PHE A 143 1.01 -2.14 -7.63
N ASN A 144 0.66 -1.49 -8.74
CA ASN A 144 -0.44 -0.52 -8.80
C ASN A 144 -1.80 -1.13 -8.43
N VAL A 145 -2.04 -2.42 -8.65
CA VAL A 145 -3.23 -3.11 -8.13
C VAL A 145 -3.30 -2.99 -6.61
N GLY A 146 -2.24 -3.37 -5.90
CA GLY A 146 -2.18 -3.28 -4.44
C GLY A 146 -2.31 -1.85 -3.95
N ASN A 147 -1.62 -0.92 -4.61
CA ASN A 147 -1.61 0.48 -4.24
C ASN A 147 -2.97 1.15 -4.42
N LEU A 148 -3.75 0.75 -5.43
CA LEU A 148 -5.11 1.22 -5.60
C LEU A 148 -6.05 0.72 -4.50
N LEU A 149 -5.85 -0.50 -3.99
CA LEU A 149 -6.61 -0.99 -2.82
C LEU A 149 -6.29 -0.15 -1.59
N VAL A 150 -5.00 0.08 -1.31
CA VAL A 150 -4.53 0.96 -0.23
C VAL A 150 -5.15 2.34 -0.35
N GLY A 151 -4.95 3.01 -1.50
CA GLY A 151 -5.44 4.36 -1.73
C GLY A 151 -6.95 4.48 -1.72
N THR A 152 -7.68 3.41 -2.06
CA THR A 152 -9.15 3.37 -1.93
C THR A 152 -9.56 3.29 -0.47
N GLY A 153 -8.86 2.50 0.35
CA GLY A 153 -9.08 2.41 1.78
C GLY A 153 -8.84 3.75 2.49
N GLU A 154 -7.72 4.40 2.17
CA GLU A 154 -7.39 5.74 2.69
C GLU A 154 -8.41 6.79 2.25
N GLN A 155 -8.79 6.82 0.98
CA GLN A 155 -9.84 7.74 0.51
C GLN A 155 -11.21 7.49 1.16
N ALA A 156 -11.56 6.23 1.41
CA ALA A 156 -12.78 5.89 2.14
C ALA A 156 -12.72 6.41 3.59
N LEU A 157 -11.60 6.20 4.28
CA LEU A 157 -11.38 6.74 5.63
C LEU A 157 -11.45 8.27 5.63
N ASN A 158 -10.75 8.93 4.70
CA ASN A 158 -10.75 10.37 4.53
C ASN A 158 -12.16 10.93 4.29
N THR A 159 -12.97 10.24 3.48
CA THR A 159 -14.37 10.62 3.26
C THR A 159 -15.19 10.51 4.53
N VAL A 160 -15.00 9.44 5.33
CA VAL A 160 -15.70 9.24 6.60
C VAL A 160 -15.35 10.32 7.63
N VAL A 161 -14.09 10.73 7.72
CA VAL A 161 -13.63 11.74 8.71
C VAL A 161 -13.71 13.19 8.19
N GLY A 162 -14.06 13.37 6.91
CA GLY A 162 -14.11 14.67 6.25
C GLY A 162 -12.73 15.31 6.06
N ALA A 163 -11.69 14.50 5.86
CA ALA A 163 -10.34 14.96 5.58
C ALA A 163 -10.23 15.44 4.12
N LEU A 164 -9.56 16.57 3.94
CA LEU A 164 -9.26 17.13 2.62
C LEU A 164 -7.96 16.51 2.12
N VAL A 165 -8.04 15.74 1.04
CA VAL A 165 -6.87 15.13 0.39
C VAL A 165 -6.37 16.01 -0.76
N PRO A 166 -5.05 16.09 -0.99
CA PRO A 166 -4.49 16.73 -2.17
C PRO A 166 -4.93 16.04 -3.48
N ALA A 167 -4.99 16.81 -4.58
CA ALA A 167 -5.41 16.29 -5.88
C ALA A 167 -4.49 15.17 -6.42
N ASN A 168 -3.25 15.11 -5.96
CA ASN A 168 -2.26 14.12 -6.37
C ASN A 168 -2.19 12.88 -5.44
N PHE A 169 -3.13 12.72 -4.50
CA PHE A 169 -3.15 11.60 -3.54
C PHE A 169 -3.04 10.24 -4.24
N THR A 170 -4.02 9.89 -5.08
CA THR A 170 -4.03 8.60 -5.78
C THR A 170 -2.83 8.43 -6.71
N SER A 171 -2.37 9.50 -7.38
CA SER A 171 -1.18 9.43 -8.22
C SER A 171 0.12 9.25 -7.45
N SER A 172 0.16 9.62 -6.16
CA SER A 172 1.36 9.46 -5.31
C SER A 172 1.61 8.01 -4.89
N LEU A 173 0.59 7.16 -5.04
CA LEU A 173 0.60 5.73 -4.78
C LEU A 173 0.96 4.90 -6.02
N LEU A 174 1.05 5.50 -7.21
CA LEU A 174 1.31 4.72 -8.41
C LEU A 174 2.80 4.68 -8.74
N THR A 175 3.25 3.49 -9.11
CA THR A 175 4.57 3.26 -9.69
C THR A 175 4.52 3.44 -11.21
N GLY A 176 5.66 3.84 -11.78
CA GLY A 176 5.89 3.86 -13.22
C GLY A 176 5.75 5.23 -13.91
N SER A 177 5.79 5.25 -15.24
CA SER A 177 5.77 6.47 -16.06
C SER A 177 5.02 6.28 -17.37
N GLY A 178 4.63 7.39 -18.01
CA GLY A 178 3.95 7.37 -19.32
C GLY A 178 4.75 6.76 -20.48
N ALA A 179 6.03 6.41 -20.26
CA ALA A 179 6.84 5.67 -21.23
C ALA A 179 6.55 4.15 -21.22
N GLN A 180 5.83 3.64 -20.21
CA GLN A 180 5.55 2.22 -20.05
C GLN A 180 4.29 1.81 -20.83
N VAL A 181 4.42 0.78 -21.66
CA VAL A 181 3.34 0.28 -22.54
C VAL A 181 2.23 -0.38 -21.72
N PHE A 182 2.60 -1.11 -20.66
CA PHE A 182 1.68 -1.92 -19.86
C PHE A 182 1.34 -1.27 -18.51
N ASN A 183 1.51 0.04 -18.37
CA ASN A 183 1.21 0.72 -17.11
C ASN A 183 0.32 1.98 -17.29
N GLY A 184 -0.52 1.97 -18.32
CA GLY A 184 -1.60 2.95 -18.50
C GLY A 184 -2.96 2.43 -18.01
N GLY A 185 -3.89 3.33 -17.67
CA GLY A 185 -5.26 3.02 -17.24
C GLY A 185 -5.94 4.14 -16.45
N GLN A 186 -7.23 3.97 -16.14
CA GLN A 186 -7.92 4.78 -15.13
C GLN A 186 -7.40 4.44 -13.72
N ILE A 187 -7.45 5.43 -12.84
CA ILE A 187 -6.76 5.45 -11.56
C ILE A 187 -7.79 5.79 -10.47
N GLY A 188 -8.13 4.81 -9.63
CA GLY A 188 -8.86 5.01 -8.38
C GLY A 188 -10.03 4.07 -8.16
N GLY A 189 -10.19 3.58 -6.92
CA GLY A 189 -11.31 2.75 -6.53
C GLY A 189 -11.09 1.25 -6.74
N LEU A 190 -12.01 0.45 -6.16
CA LEU A 190 -11.95 -1.01 -6.19
C LEU A 190 -12.18 -1.60 -7.58
N ALA A 191 -13.01 -0.94 -8.40
CA ALA A 191 -13.28 -1.37 -9.78
C ALA A 191 -12.02 -1.26 -10.65
N ASP A 192 -11.33 -0.13 -10.59
CA ASP A 192 -10.09 0.08 -11.33
C ASP A 192 -8.99 -0.88 -10.85
N ALA A 193 -8.91 -1.16 -9.55
CA ALA A 193 -7.96 -2.15 -9.04
C ALA A 193 -8.24 -3.56 -9.59
N PHE A 194 -9.51 -3.95 -9.65
CA PHE A 194 -9.91 -5.22 -10.24
C PHE A 194 -9.57 -5.28 -11.74
N ASP A 195 -9.88 -4.23 -12.49
CA ASP A 195 -9.56 -4.14 -13.92
C ASP A 195 -8.05 -4.21 -14.16
N GLN A 196 -7.25 -3.49 -13.36
CA GLN A 196 -5.79 -3.57 -13.43
C GLN A 196 -5.27 -4.98 -13.13
N SER A 197 -5.89 -5.70 -12.18
CA SER A 197 -5.50 -7.07 -11.86
C SER A 197 -5.70 -8.03 -13.03
N LEU A 198 -6.80 -7.86 -13.79
CA LEU A 198 -7.06 -8.63 -15.00
C LEU A 198 -6.07 -8.28 -16.12
N MET A 199 -5.69 -7.01 -16.24
CA MET A 199 -4.72 -6.56 -17.23
C MET A 199 -3.32 -7.11 -16.99
N VAL A 200 -2.89 -7.34 -15.74
CA VAL A 200 -1.56 -7.95 -15.45
C VAL A 200 -1.44 -9.31 -16.13
N ALA A 201 -2.48 -10.16 -16.04
CA ALA A 201 -2.49 -11.47 -16.67
C ALA A 201 -2.45 -11.36 -18.21
N ALA A 202 -3.22 -10.42 -18.78
CA ALA A 202 -3.22 -10.17 -20.22
C ALA A 202 -1.86 -9.68 -20.72
N ASP A 203 -1.22 -8.75 -20.01
CA ASP A 203 0.07 -8.17 -20.40
C ASP A 203 1.20 -9.21 -20.32
N LEU A 204 1.18 -10.08 -19.30
CA LEU A 204 2.11 -11.20 -19.20
C LEU A 204 1.95 -12.20 -20.36
N ALA A 205 0.72 -12.50 -20.77
CA ALA A 205 0.45 -13.34 -21.94
C ALA A 205 0.92 -12.67 -23.26
N GLY A 206 0.75 -11.34 -23.37
CA GLY A 206 1.26 -10.53 -24.48
C GLY A 206 2.79 -10.57 -24.61
N LEU A 207 3.51 -10.59 -23.48
CA LEU A 207 4.97 -10.71 -23.46
C LEU A 207 5.46 -12.04 -24.08
N VAL A 208 4.75 -13.15 -23.83
CA VAL A 208 5.12 -14.49 -24.30
C VAL A 208 4.80 -14.66 -25.79
N THR A 209 3.59 -14.27 -26.20
CA THR A 209 3.12 -14.40 -27.59
C THR A 209 3.95 -13.54 -28.56
N SER A 210 4.26 -12.30 -28.18
CA SER A 210 5.11 -11.40 -28.99
C SER A 210 6.53 -11.93 -29.23
N ARG A 211 7.09 -12.69 -28.28
CA ARG A 211 8.41 -13.31 -28.43
C ARG A 211 8.36 -14.56 -29.32
N TYR A 212 7.29 -15.34 -29.22
CA TYR A 212 7.07 -16.52 -30.05
C TYR A 212 6.96 -16.15 -31.54
N ASP A 213 6.18 -15.14 -31.89
CA ASP A 213 6.01 -14.70 -33.29
C ASP A 213 7.27 -14.08 -33.90
N ARG A 214 8.07 -13.38 -33.09
CA ARG A 214 9.40 -12.90 -33.51
C ARG A 214 10.37 -14.04 -33.76
N ALA A 215 10.40 -15.05 -32.89
CA ALA A 215 11.28 -16.20 -33.06
C ALA A 215 10.89 -17.07 -34.26
N ARG A 216 9.60 -17.10 -34.63
CA ARG A 216 9.10 -17.81 -35.81
C ARG A 216 9.38 -17.06 -37.11
N SER A 217 9.23 -15.74 -37.14
CA SER A 217 9.49 -14.91 -38.34
C SER A 217 10.97 -14.83 -38.72
N VAL A 218 11.90 -14.89 -37.75
CA VAL A 218 13.35 -15.00 -38.01
C VAL A 218 13.74 -16.36 -38.57
N ARG A 219 13.02 -17.44 -38.22
CA ARG A 219 13.29 -18.81 -38.71
C ARG A 219 12.76 -19.09 -40.12
N LEU A 220 11.96 -18.18 -40.69
CA LEU A 220 11.35 -18.29 -42.02
C LEU A 220 12.04 -17.38 -43.06
N ARG A 221 13.21 -16.83 -42.72
CA ARG A 221 14.10 -16.07 -43.61
C ARG A 221 15.46 -16.73 -43.67
#